data_AF-A0A7V1I1Z9-F1
#
_entry.id   AF-A0A7V1I1Z9-F1
#
_cell.length_a   1.000
_cell.length_b   1.000
_cell.length_c   1.000
_cell.angle_alpha   90.00
_cell.angle_beta   90.00
_cell.angle_gamma   90.00
#
_symmetry.space_group_name_H-M   'P 1'
#
loop_
_entity.id
_entity.type
_entity.pdbx_description
1 polymer ?
#
loop_
_entity_poly.entity_id
_entity_poly.type
_entity_poly.pdbx_seq_one_letter_code
_entity_poly.pdbx_strand_id
1 'polypeptide(L)' 'EYEGTGIGLPICRKIAERHGGSITAESVPGNGASFIATLPVKQTSVEDAG' A
#
# COMPACT_ATOMS: atom_id res chain seq x y z
N GLU A 1 27.14 1.41 -4.36
CA GLU A 1 25.88 0.65 -4.50
C GLU A 1 24.90 1.47 -5.30
N TYR A 2 24.19 0.88 -6.27
CA TYR A 2 22.99 1.51 -6.79
C TYR A 2 21.88 1.18 -5.78
N GLU A 3 21.64 2.08 -4.81
CA GLU A 3 20.41 2.06 -4.04
C GLU A 3 19.25 2.33 -5.01
N GLY A 4 18.75 1.27 -5.64
CA GLY A 4 17.46 1.34 -6.29
C GLY A 4 16.45 1.68 -5.21
N THR A 5 15.81 2.85 -5.29
CA THR A 5 14.78 3.29 -4.34
C THR A 5 13.56 2.37 -4.29
N GLY A 6 13.53 1.31 -5.13
CA GLY A 6 12.48 0.31 -5.19
C GLY A 6 11.15 0.93 -5.57
N ILE A 7 10.82 0.98 -6.85
CA ILE A 7 9.57 1.63 -7.31
C ILE A 7 8.29 0.90 -6.88
N GLY A 8 8.39 -0.36 -6.45
CA GLY A 8 7.24 -1.21 -6.12
C GLY A 8 6.40 -0.66 -4.96
N LEU A 9 7.02 -0.39 -3.80
CA LEU A 9 6.26 0.03 -2.60
C LEU A 9 5.60 1.42 -2.76
N PRO A 10 6.25 2.43 -3.38
CA PRO A 10 5.59 3.69 -3.72
C PRO A 10 4.40 3.51 -4.68
N ILE A 11 4.47 2.58 -5.63
CA ILE A 11 3.35 2.26 -6.53
C ILE A 11 2.21 1.61 -5.74
N CYS A 12 2.50 0.59 -4.92
CA CYS A 12 1.51 -0.07 -4.07
C CYS A 12 0.82 0.92 -3.13
N ARG A 13 1.56 1.87 -2.54
CA ARG A 13 1.00 2.94 -1.70
C ARG A 13 -0.02 3.78 -2.47
N LYS A 14 0.35 4.30 -3.64
CA LYS A 14 -0.57 5.09 -4.48
C LYS A 14 -1.82 4.31 -4.86
N ILE A 15 -1.70 3.01 -5.12
CA ILE A 15 -2.85 2.14 -5.42
C ILE A 15 -3.75 2.03 -4.19
N ALA A 16 -3.20 1.69 -3.02
CA ALA A 16 -3.97 1.55 -1.79
C ALA A 16 -4.69 2.86 -1.42
N GLU A 17 -4.00 4.00 -1.50
CA GLU A 17 -4.57 5.33 -1.23
C GLU A 17 -5.74 5.66 -2.17
N ARG A 18 -5.61 5.37 -3.48
CA ARG A 18 -6.72 5.53 -4.44
C ARG A 18 -7.93 4.67 -4.11
N HIS A 19 -7.73 3.57 -3.41
CA HIS A 19 -8.79 2.68 -2.96
C HIS A 19 -9.33 3.06 -1.57
N GLY A 20 -8.92 4.20 -1.01
CA GLY A 20 -9.29 4.64 0.33
C GLY A 20 -8.62 3.85 1.46
N GLY A 21 -7.55 3.12 1.13
CA GLY A 21 -6.82 2.26 2.05
C GLY A 21 -5.39 2.72 2.30
N SER A 22 -4.60 1.81 2.87
CA SER A 22 -3.20 2.04 3.24
C SER A 22 -2.35 0.79 3.07
N ILE A 23 -1.03 0.97 3.08
CA ILE A 23 -0.06 -0.13 3.09
C ILE A 23 1.08 0.17 4.07
N THR A 24 1.46 -0.83 4.86
CA THR A 24 2.64 -0.81 5.74
C THR A 24 3.57 -1.97 5.40
N ALA A 25 4.83 -1.84 5.82
CA ALA A 25 5.84 -2.87 5.66
C ALA A 25 6.62 -3.00 6.97
N GLU A 26 6.79 -4.22 7.42
CA GLU A 26 7.55 -4.57 8.62
C GLU A 26 8.56 -5.65 8.24
N SER A 27 9.81 -5.51 8.69
CA SER A 27 10.84 -6.50 8.42
C SER A 27 11.76 -6.65 9.60
N VAL A 28 12.28 -7.86 9.74
CA VAL A 28 13.33 -8.19 10.72
C VAL A 28 14.45 -8.88 9.96
N PRO A 29 15.70 -8.40 10.02
CA PRO A 29 16.82 -9.03 9.35
C PRO A 29 16.88 -10.54 9.65
N GLY A 30 17.06 -11.35 8.61
CA GLY A 30 17.09 -12.81 8.71
C GLY A 30 15.73 -13.51 8.91
N ASN A 31 14.62 -12.75 9.07
CA ASN A 31 13.28 -13.31 9.29
C ASN A 31 12.29 -12.95 8.18
N GLY A 32 12.77 -12.32 7.11
CA GLY A 32 11.95 -11.87 5.98
C GLY A 32 11.23 -10.55 6.24
N ALA A 33 10.18 -10.30 5.46
CA ALA A 33 9.40 -9.08 5.49
C ALA A 33 7.90 -9.39 5.33
N SER A 34 7.06 -8.60 5.98
CA SER A 34 5.61 -8.62 5.86
C SER A 34 5.13 -7.28 5.30
N PHE A 35 4.25 -7.34 4.31
CA PHE A 35 3.62 -6.17 3.70
C PHE A 35 2.11 -6.29 3.93
N ILE A 36 1.53 -5.29 4.57
CA ILE A 36 0.15 -5.34 5.06
C ILE A 36 -0.63 -4.24 4.36
N ALA A 37 -1.59 -4.62 3.51
CA ALA A 37 -2.51 -3.70 2.86
C ALA A 37 -3.87 -3.74 3.56
N THR A 38 -4.40 -2.56 3.91
CA THR A 38 -5.74 -2.42 4.49
C THR A 38 -6.61 -1.67 3.51
N LEU A 39 -7.77 -2.24 3.15
CA LEU A 39 -8.73 -1.65 2.23
C LEU A 39 -10.13 -1.61 2.86
N PRO A 40 -10.92 -0.56 2.61
CA PRO A 40 -12.33 -0.54 2.95
C PRO A 40 -13.09 -1.68 2.24
N VAL A 41 -14.05 -2.31 2.93
CA VAL A 41 -14.90 -3.37 2.36
C VAL A 41 -15.82 -2.81 1.26
N LYS A 42 -16.30 -1.57 1.44
CA LYS A 42 -17.00 -0.81 0.41
C LYS A 42 -16.14 0.40 0.04
N GLN A 43 -15.93 0.58 -1.25
CA GLN A 43 -15.29 1.77 -1.78
C GLN A 43 -16.37 2.77 -2.14
N THR A 44 -16.31 3.98 -1.59
CA THR A 44 -17.23 5.04 -1.98
C THR A 44 -16.87 5.49 -3.38
N SER A 45 -17.71 5.19 -4.38
CA SER A 45 -17.60 5.83 -5.68
C SER A 45 -18.10 7.27 -5.59
N VAL A 46 -17.65 8.15 -6.48
CA VAL A 46 -18.07 9.56 -6.52
C VAL A 46 -19.59 9.69 -6.72
N GLU A 47 -20.24 8.64 -7.23
CA GLU A 47 -21.69 8.54 -7.41
C GLU A 47 -22.45 8.29 -6.09
N ASP A 48 -21.80 7.76 -5.06
CA ASP A 48 -22.40 7.49 -3.75
C ASP A 48 -22.46 8.73 -2.82
N ALA A 49 -21.78 9.83 -3.19
CA ALA A 49 -21.58 11.01 -2.35
C ALA A 49 -22.53 12.19 -2.68
N GLY A 50 -23.71 11.88 -3.24
CA GLY A 50 -24.74 12.86 -3.63
C GLY A 50 -25.13 13.86 -2.55
#